data_AF-A0A7J7NRP4-F1
#
_entry.id   AF-A0A7J7NRP4-F1
#
_cell.length_a   1.000
_cell.length_b   1.000
_cell.length_c   1.000
_cell.angle_alpha   90.00
_cell.angle_beta   90.00
_cell.angle_gamma   90.00
#
_symmetry.space_group_name_H-M   'P 1'
#
loop_
_entity.id
_entity.type
_entity.pdbx_description
1 polymer ?
#
loop_
_entity_poly.entity_id
_entity_poly.type
_entity_poly.pdbx_seq_one_letter_code
_entity_poly.pdbx_strand_id
1 'polypeptide(L)' 'MKSTKNIEVKVLSKNESLELFRREVGDVDSDILRKRSEEIANECDGLPLAIVTLARTLRNKDKRFWDAVIQ' A
#
# COMPACT_ATOMS: atom_id res chain seq x y z
N MET A 1 8.01 -31.06 10.64
CA MET A 1 9.05 -30.49 9.74
C MET A 1 9.74 -29.35 10.48
N LYS A 2 11.04 -29.46 10.78
CA LYS A 2 11.83 -28.34 11.33
C LYS A 2 12.51 -27.65 10.14
N SER A 3 12.15 -26.38 9.88
CA SER A 3 12.87 -25.55 8.89
C SER A 3 14.21 -25.13 9.48
N THR A 4 15.30 -25.36 8.75
CA THR A 4 16.69 -25.12 9.19
C THR A 4 17.28 -23.81 8.65
N LYS A 5 16.49 -23.01 7.92
CA LYS A 5 16.96 -21.77 7.28
C LYS A 5 16.11 -20.59 7.71
N ASN A 6 16.77 -19.58 8.28
CA ASN A 6 16.18 -18.27 8.50
C ASN A 6 16.24 -17.47 7.20
N ILE A 7 15.13 -16.87 6.80
CA ILE A 7 15.05 -15.97 5.65
C ILE A 7 14.71 -14.59 6.20
N GLU A 8 15.60 -13.63 5.96
CA GLU A 8 15.34 -12.23 6.29
C GLU A 8 14.41 -11.62 5.24
N VAL A 9 13.32 -11.00 5.69
CA VAL A 9 12.43 -10.23 4.83
C VAL A 9 12.72 -8.76 5.06
N LYS A 10 13.23 -8.09 4.02
CA LYS A 10 13.53 -6.66 4.06
C LYS A 10 12.26 -5.84 3.76
N VAL A 11 12.25 -4.59 4.24
CA VAL A 11 11.25 -3.61 3.83
C VAL A 11 11.41 -3.26 2.36
N LEU A 12 10.31 -2.84 1.74
CA LEU A 12 10.27 -2.42 0.35
C LEU A 12 10.86 -1.02 0.17
N SER A 13 11.47 -0.77 -0.98
CA SER A 13 11.79 0.58 -1.42
C SER A 13 10.52 1.39 -1.68
N LYS A 14 10.64 2.72 -1.81
CA LYS A 14 9.49 3.60 -2.14
C LYS A 14 8.80 3.19 -3.44
N ASN A 15 9.58 2.81 -4.46
CA ASN A 15 9.05 2.39 -5.76
C ASN A 15 8.30 1.06 -5.65
N GLU A 16 8.89 0.06 -4.98
CA GLU A 16 8.23 -1.23 -4.75
C GLU A 16 6.98 -1.09 -3.88
N SER A 17 6.99 -0.17 -2.91
CA SER A 17 5.85 0.11 -2.05
C SER A 17 4.68 0.68 -2.85
N LEU A 18 4.96 1.64 -3.73
CA LEU A 18 3.97 2.24 -4.61
C LEU A 18 3.43 1.26 -5.64
N GLU A 19 4.30 0.43 -6.22
CA GLU A 19 3.90 -0.63 -7.15
C GLU A 19 2.97 -1.65 -6.47
N LEU A 20 3.36 -2.11 -5.27
CA LEU A 20 2.54 -3.01 -4.46
C LEU A 20 1.19 -2.38 -4.12
N PHE A 21 1.18 -1.12 -3.68
CA PHE A 21 -0.07 -0.42 -3.36
C PHE A 21 -1.00 -0.35 -4.57
N ARG A 22 -0.49 0.09 -5.74
CA ARG A 22 -1.26 0.18 -6.99
C ARG A 22 -1.83 -1.17 -7.41
N ARG A 23 -1.04 -2.24 -7.28
CA ARG A 23 -1.48 -3.61 -7.57
C ARG A 23 -2.63 -4.05 -6.66
N GLU A 24 -2.56 -3.73 -5.37
CA GLU A 24 -3.55 -4.18 -4.39
C GLU A 24 -4.80 -3.30 -4.35
N VAL A 25 -4.71 -2.00 -4.64
CA VAL A 25 -5.87 -1.09 -4.64
C VAL A 25 -6.71 -1.24 -5.91
N GLY A 26 -6.09 -1.62 -7.02
CA GLY A 26 -6.76 -1.77 -8.32
C GLY A 26 -6.80 -0.47 -9.10
N ASP A 27 -7.73 -0.37 -10.04
CA ASP A 27 -7.90 0.83 -10.86
C ASP A 27 -8.46 1.99 -10.01
N VAL A 28 -7.97 3.20 -10.27
CA VAL A 28 -8.27 4.38 -9.44
C VAL A 28 -8.75 5.52 -10.33
N ASP A 29 -10.01 5.92 -10.20
CA ASP A 29 -10.73 6.75 -11.17
C ASP A 29 -10.33 8.25 -11.21
N SER A 30 -9.20 8.66 -10.60
CA SER A 30 -8.73 10.05 -10.72
C SER A 30 -7.26 10.27 -10.39
N ASP A 31 -6.67 11.32 -10.99
CA ASP A 31 -5.33 11.80 -10.66
C ASP A 31 -5.17 12.19 -9.18
N ILE A 32 -6.24 12.67 -8.55
CA ILE A 32 -6.23 13.00 -7.12
C ILE A 32 -5.99 11.73 -6.30
N LEU A 33 -6.74 10.66 -6.57
CA LEU A 33 -6.57 9.39 -5.85
C LEU A 33 -5.23 8.72 -6.17
N ARG A 34 -4.70 8.92 -7.38
CA ARG A 34 -3.35 8.47 -7.74
C ARG A 34 -2.26 9.16 -6.91
N LYS A 35 -2.38 10.46 -6.68
CA LYS A 35 -1.49 11.20 -5.77
C LYS A 35 -1.66 10.74 -4.31
N ARG A 36 -2.90 10.56 -3.83
CA ARG A 36 -3.17 10.02 -2.49
C ARG A 36 -2.57 8.62 -2.29
N SER A 37 -2.59 7.78 -3.33
CA SER A 37 -1.97 6.44 -3.30
C SER A 37 -0.47 6.52 -3.03
N GLU A 38 0.21 7.53 -3.59
CA GLU A 38 1.64 7.77 -3.34
C GLU A 38 1.91 8.24 -1.91
N GLU A 39 1.08 9.14 -1.39
CA GLU A 39 1.16 9.62 0.00
C GLU A 39 1.02 8.44 0.99
N ILE A 40 -0.05 7.66 0.85
CA ILE A 40 -0.33 6.51 1.73
C ILE A 40 0.75 5.43 1.63
N ALA A 41 1.21 5.10 0.42
CA ALA A 41 2.26 4.09 0.26
C ALA A 41 3.58 4.51 0.92
N ASN A 42 3.90 5.80 0.93
CA ASN A 42 5.09 6.33 1.59
C ASN A 42 4.96 6.31 3.13
N GLU A 43 3.77 6.51 3.68
CA GLU A 43 3.51 6.44 5.13
C GLU A 43 3.61 5.01 5.69
N CYS A 44 3.55 3.99 4.83
CA CYS A 44 3.67 2.60 5.24
C CYS A 44 5.12 2.15 5.56
N ASP A 45 6.13 3.03 5.41
CA ASP A 45 7.55 2.75 5.68
C ASP A 45 8.08 1.47 5.02
N GLY A 46 7.55 1.13 3.84
CA GLY A 46 7.95 -0.07 3.09
C GLY A 46 7.49 -1.39 3.69
N LEU A 47 6.62 -1.39 4.70
CA LEU A 47 6.09 -2.61 5.31
C LEU A 47 5.00 -3.24 4.41
N PRO A 48 5.23 -4.44 3.82
CA PRO A 48 4.28 -5.04 2.89
C PRO A 48 2.89 -5.25 3.51
N LEU A 49 2.85 -5.62 4.81
CA LEU A 49 1.60 -5.86 5.52
C LEU A 49 0.75 -4.58 5.67
N ALA A 50 1.39 -3.44 5.97
CA ALA A 50 0.69 -2.16 6.08
C ALA A 50 0.15 -1.71 4.71
N ILE A 51 0.99 -1.80 3.68
CA ILE A 51 0.64 -1.43 2.30
C ILE A 51 -0.56 -2.23 1.81
N VAL A 52 -0.51 -3.56 1.91
CA VAL A 52 -1.57 -4.45 1.45
C VAL A 52 -2.87 -4.18 2.21
N THR A 53 -2.78 -3.96 3.52
CA THR A 53 -3.95 -3.69 4.37
C THR A 53 -4.66 -2.40 3.96
N LEU A 54 -3.91 -1.31 3.81
CA LEU A 54 -4.48 -0.01 3.43
C LEU A 54 -5.01 -0.03 1.99
N ALA A 55 -4.23 -0.54 1.03
CA ALA A 55 -4.65 -0.63 -0.36
C ALA A 55 -5.96 -1.42 -0.54
N ARG A 56 -6.09 -2.56 0.16
CA ARG A 56 -7.34 -3.36 0.12
C ARG A 56 -8.50 -2.69 0.83
N THR A 57 -8.24 -1.95 1.91
CA THR A 57 -9.26 -1.15 2.61
C THR A 57 -9.84 -0.06 1.72
N LEU A 58 -8.99 0.52 0.86
CA LEU A 58 -9.31 1.64 -0.03
C LEU A 58 -9.86 1.22 -1.40
N ARG A 59 -9.74 -0.06 -1.76
CA ARG A 59 -10.29 -0.62 -3.00
C ARG A 59 -11.79 -0.34 -3.11
N ASN A 60 -12.22 0.19 -4.25
CA ASN A 60 -13.61 0.54 -4.56
C ASN A 60 -14.25 1.54 -3.56
N LYS A 61 -13.44 2.37 -2.88
CA LYS A 61 -13.91 3.42 -1.97
C LYS A 61 -13.95 4.79 -2.64
N ASP A 62 -14.87 5.63 -2.17
CA ASP A 62 -15.00 7.00 -2.65
C ASP A 62 -13.90 7.92 -2.07
N LYS A 63 -13.70 9.07 -2.70
CA LYS A 63 -12.67 10.04 -2.28
C LYS A 63 -12.77 10.45 -0.81
N ARG A 64 -13.97 10.58 -0.25
CA ARG A 64 -14.16 10.99 1.15
C ARG A 64 -13.58 9.95 2.10
N PHE A 65 -13.75 8.67 1.77
CA PHE A 65 -13.18 7.58 2.55
C PHE A 65 -11.64 7.58 2.47
N TRP A 66 -11.07 7.86 1.29
CA TRP A 66 -9.61 8.00 1.15
C TRP A 66 -9.05 9.15 1.97
N ASP A 67 -9.70 10.31 1.93
CA ASP A 67 -9.30 11.48 2.71
C ASP A 67 -9.39 11.25 4.23
N ALA A 68 -10.21 10.29 4.70
CA ALA A 68 -10.30 9.93 6.11
C ALA A 68 -9.19 8.97 6.59
N VAL A 69 -8.52 8.27 5.67
CA VAL A 69 -7.41 7.35 5.97
C VAL A 69 -6.08 8.11 6.11
N ILE A 70 -5.97 9.26 5.46
CA ILE A 70 -4.82 10.17 5.56
C ILE A 70 -5.11 11.17 6.69
N GLN A 71 -4.43 11.01 7.84
CA GLN A 71 -4.51 11.95 8.97
C GLN A 71 -3.23 12.76 9.11
#